data_AF-A0A9X2U4G6-F1
#
_entry.id   AF-A0A9X2U4G6-F1
#
_cell.length_a   1.000
_cell.length_b   1.000
_cell.length_c   1.000
_cell.angle_alpha   90.00
_cell.angle_beta   90.00
_cell.angle_gamma   90.00
#
_symmetry.space_group_name_H-M   'P 1'
#
loop_
_entity.id
_entity.type
_entity.pdbx_description
1 polymer ?
#
loop_
_entity_poly.entity_id
_entity_poly.type
_entity_poly.pdbx_seq_one_letter_code
_entity_poly.pdbx_strand_id
1 'polypeptide(L)'
;MSTLNHATLGGGCFWCLEAVYEEVDGVTEIVSGYAGGHVQAPSYRQVCSGTTGHAEVVQLTYDPSVIAYRDLLEIFFTIHNPTTKDQEGADVGPQYRSIILHHDDEQREIAEGLIERLEANGVFGDPIVTEVEPLDTFYEAEDKHQDYYERNPAQPYCQSVISPKVAKLRKKHADKLQGQSPRPAS
;
A
#
# COMPACT_ATOMS: atom_id res chain seq x y z
N MET A 1 0.92 -16.07 -21.34
CA MET A 1 1.17 -15.89 -19.89
C MET A 1 1.47 -14.42 -19.72
N SER A 2 0.66 -13.70 -18.94
CA SER A 2 1.00 -12.31 -18.60
C SER A 2 2.23 -12.34 -17.69
N THR A 3 3.13 -11.36 -17.86
CA THR A 3 4.26 -11.18 -16.95
C THR A 3 3.74 -10.43 -15.74
N LEU A 4 3.85 -11.05 -14.56
CA LEU A 4 3.48 -10.40 -13.30
C LEU A 4 4.56 -9.40 -12.88
N ASN A 5 4.13 -8.28 -12.32
CA ASN A 5 5.00 -7.22 -11.80
C ASN A 5 4.80 -7.06 -10.29
N HIS A 6 5.76 -6.40 -9.64
CA HIS A 6 5.68 -6.09 -8.21
C HIS A 6 5.47 -4.59 -7.96
N ALA A 7 4.74 -4.25 -6.91
CA ALA A 7 4.62 -2.90 -6.36
C ALA A 7 4.87 -2.94 -4.87
N THR A 8 5.58 -1.96 -4.28
CA THR A 8 5.84 -1.93 -2.83
C THR A 8 5.44 -0.60 -2.23
N LEU A 9 4.46 -0.62 -1.31
CA LEU A 9 3.74 0.56 -0.84
C LEU A 9 3.62 0.55 0.70
N GLY A 10 3.91 1.67 1.34
CA GLY A 10 3.71 1.92 2.78
C GLY A 10 2.88 3.17 3.02
N GLY A 11 1.94 3.14 3.96
CA GLY A 11 0.94 4.19 4.13
C GLY A 11 0.17 4.05 5.43
N GLY A 12 0.87 3.73 6.50
CA GLY A 12 0.31 3.35 7.79
C GLY A 12 0.44 1.86 8.07
N CYS A 13 -0.44 1.33 8.93
CA CYS A 13 -0.47 -0.09 9.25
C CYS A 13 -0.68 -0.95 8.00
N PHE A 14 0.23 -1.90 7.75
CA PHE A 14 0.18 -2.77 6.58
C PHE A 14 -1.08 -3.64 6.47
N TRP A 15 -1.77 -3.96 7.58
CA TRP A 15 -3.02 -4.73 7.59
C TRP A 15 -4.15 -3.95 6.91
N CYS A 16 -4.09 -2.62 6.98
CA CYS A 16 -5.03 -1.77 6.28
C CYS A 16 -4.80 -1.81 4.76
N LEU A 17 -3.54 -1.86 4.33
CA LEU A 17 -3.17 -1.90 2.92
C LEU A 17 -3.51 -3.28 2.34
N GLU A 18 -3.12 -4.35 3.04
CA GLU A 18 -3.39 -5.74 2.68
C GLU A 18 -4.88 -5.97 2.41
N ALA A 19 -5.73 -5.67 3.39
CA ALA A 19 -7.18 -5.84 3.28
C ALA A 19 -7.83 -5.02 2.14
N VAL A 20 -7.23 -3.89 1.74
CA VAL A 20 -7.73 -3.12 0.60
C VAL A 20 -7.34 -3.81 -0.71
N TYR A 21 -6.07 -4.17 -0.87
CA TYR A 21 -5.61 -4.75 -2.12
C TYR A 21 -6.10 -6.19 -2.35
N GLU A 22 -6.50 -6.90 -1.29
CA GLU A 22 -7.17 -8.22 -1.38
C GLU A 22 -8.43 -8.19 -2.26
N GLU A 23 -9.13 -7.05 -2.34
CA GLU A 23 -10.35 -6.90 -3.15
C GLU A 23 -10.10 -6.39 -4.57
N VAL A 24 -8.86 -6.07 -4.93
CA VAL A 24 -8.52 -5.42 -6.20
C VAL A 24 -8.29 -6.46 -7.30
N ASP A 25 -8.98 -6.30 -8.43
CA ASP A 25 -8.80 -7.17 -9.59
C ASP A 25 -7.42 -6.97 -10.22
N GLY A 26 -6.82 -8.07 -10.66
CA GLY A 26 -5.45 -8.08 -11.17
C GLY A 26 -4.36 -8.11 -10.11
N VAL A 27 -4.65 -7.89 -8.82
CA VAL A 27 -3.70 -8.20 -7.72
C VAL A 27 -3.82 -9.69 -7.40
N THR A 28 -2.70 -10.42 -7.50
CA THR A 28 -2.68 -11.89 -7.39
C THR A 28 -2.03 -12.39 -6.10
N GLU A 29 -1.18 -11.58 -5.47
CA GLU A 29 -0.51 -11.91 -4.21
C GLU A 29 -0.19 -10.62 -3.46
N ILE A 30 -0.23 -10.69 -2.13
CA ILE A 30 0.03 -9.57 -1.24
C ILE A 30 0.85 -10.10 -0.07
N VAL A 31 1.97 -9.46 0.20
CA VAL A 31 2.85 -9.84 1.32
C VAL A 31 3.12 -8.61 2.17
N SER A 32 2.69 -8.65 3.43
CA SER A 32 3.01 -7.65 4.44
C SER A 32 4.48 -7.79 4.87
N GLY A 33 5.19 -6.67 5.01
CA GLY A 33 6.63 -6.68 5.31
C GLY A 33 7.22 -5.35 5.73
N TYR A 34 8.55 -5.31 5.75
CA TYR A 34 9.37 -4.19 6.18
C TYR A 34 10.37 -3.82 5.10
N ALA A 35 10.42 -2.55 4.70
CA ALA A 35 11.35 -2.07 3.68
C ALA A 35 11.67 -0.57 3.87
N GLY A 36 12.63 -0.06 3.10
CA GLY A 36 13.07 1.35 3.17
C GLY A 36 13.85 1.71 4.45
N GLY A 37 14.42 0.72 5.12
CA GLY A 37 15.24 0.88 6.33
C GLY A 37 16.64 0.31 6.15
N HIS A 38 17.44 0.34 7.23
CA HIS A 38 18.87 0.01 7.19
C HIS A 38 19.26 -1.20 8.05
N VAL A 39 18.33 -1.77 8.82
CA VAL A 39 18.60 -2.93 9.68
C VAL A 39 18.27 -4.21 8.91
N GLN A 40 19.24 -5.13 8.82
CA GLN A 40 19.01 -6.39 8.14
C GLN A 40 18.09 -7.32 8.93
N ALA A 41 17.17 -7.99 8.23
CA ALA A 41 16.21 -8.96 8.78
C ALA A 41 15.56 -8.49 10.09
N PRO A 42 14.88 -7.32 10.11
CA PRO A 42 14.31 -6.78 11.33
C PRO A 42 13.12 -7.62 11.78
N SER A 43 12.99 -7.86 13.08
CA SER A 43 11.75 -8.36 13.68
C SER A 43 10.71 -7.24 13.82
N TYR A 44 9.42 -7.61 13.90
CA TYR A 44 8.34 -6.64 14.16
C TYR A 44 8.67 -5.73 15.35
N ARG A 45 9.22 -6.29 16.43
CA ARG A 45 9.57 -5.53 17.64
C ARG A 45 10.64 -4.47 17.39
N GLN A 46 11.61 -4.75 16.52
CA GLN A 46 12.63 -3.76 16.15
C GLN A 46 12.03 -2.67 15.25
N VAL A 47 11.11 -3.01 14.35
CA VAL A 47 10.42 -2.01 13.54
C VAL A 47 9.55 -1.10 14.42
N CYS A 48 8.80 -1.68 15.36
CA CYS A 48 7.99 -0.90 16.31
C CYS A 48 8.81 0.02 17.24
N SER A 49 10.13 -0.18 17.38
CA SER A 49 10.95 0.78 18.14
C SER A 49 11.25 2.06 17.35
N GLY A 50 10.94 2.09 16.05
CA GLY A 50 11.11 3.26 15.17
C GLY A 50 12.57 3.57 14.82
N THR A 51 13.52 2.70 15.18
CA THR A 51 14.97 2.96 15.02
C THR A 51 15.59 2.26 13.83
N THR A 52 14.87 1.35 13.16
CA THR A 52 15.42 0.55 12.05
C THR A 52 15.35 1.27 10.71
N GLY A 53 14.61 2.37 10.63
CA GLY A 53 14.29 3.10 9.40
C GLY A 53 13.23 2.40 8.52
N HIS A 54 12.84 1.17 8.82
CA HIS A 54 11.85 0.46 8.01
C HIS A 54 10.46 1.07 8.17
N ALA A 55 9.75 1.17 7.06
CA ALA A 55 8.29 1.32 7.02
C ALA A 55 7.63 -0.06 7.04
N GLU A 56 6.44 -0.14 7.63
CA GLU A 56 5.47 -1.18 7.30
C GLU A 56 4.99 -0.95 5.86
N VAL A 57 5.14 -1.98 5.03
CA VAL A 57 4.79 -1.95 3.62
C VAL A 57 4.05 -3.22 3.22
N VAL A 58 3.37 -3.18 2.09
CA VAL A 58 2.92 -4.38 1.36
C VAL A 58 3.68 -4.48 0.05
N GLN A 59 4.09 -5.70 -0.31
CA GLN A 59 4.53 -6.03 -1.67
C GLN A 59 3.38 -6.73 -2.38
N LEU A 60 2.91 -6.11 -3.46
CA LEU A 60 1.84 -6.63 -4.31
C LEU A 60 2.46 -7.31 -5.52
N THR A 61 2.00 -8.50 -5.86
CA THR A 61 2.18 -9.09 -7.19
C THR A 61 0.91 -8.83 -7.99
N TYR A 62 1.04 -8.22 -9.18
CA TYR A 62 -0.11 -7.85 -10.01
C TYR A 62 0.09 -8.15 -11.50
N ASP A 63 -1.03 -8.35 -12.21
CA ASP A 63 -1.07 -8.51 -13.66
C ASP A 63 -1.26 -7.13 -14.33
N PRO A 64 -0.23 -6.57 -15.00
CA PRO A 64 -0.31 -5.27 -15.65
C PRO A 64 -1.28 -5.23 -16.84
N SER A 65 -1.74 -6.39 -17.33
CA SER A 65 -2.78 -6.48 -18.36
C SER A 65 -4.20 -6.30 -17.81
N VAL A 66 -4.38 -6.44 -16.49
CA VAL A 66 -5.66 -6.28 -15.79
C VAL A 66 -5.71 -4.95 -15.03
N ILE A 67 -4.62 -4.59 -14.33
CA ILE A 67 -4.55 -3.35 -13.55
C ILE A 67 -3.22 -2.62 -13.78
N ALA A 68 -3.29 -1.31 -14.07
CA ALA A 68 -2.09 -0.51 -14.26
C ALA A 68 -1.47 -0.13 -12.91
N TYR A 69 -0.13 0.04 -12.87
CA TYR A 69 0.57 0.53 -11.68
C TYR A 69 0.00 1.86 -11.18
N ARG A 70 -0.36 2.75 -12.10
CA ARG A 70 -1.00 4.03 -11.79
C ARG A 70 -2.34 3.86 -11.05
N ASP A 71 -3.13 2.85 -11.38
CA ASP A 71 -4.39 2.56 -10.68
C ASP A 71 -4.14 2.09 -9.25
N LEU A 72 -3.10 1.26 -9.04
CA LEU A 72 -2.68 0.84 -7.70
C LEU A 72 -2.31 2.07 -6.85
N LEU A 73 -1.60 3.05 -7.43
CA LEU A 73 -1.26 4.28 -6.72
C LEU A 73 -2.47 5.21 -6.48
N GLU A 74 -3.43 5.28 -7.42
CA GLU A 74 -4.68 6.03 -7.19
C GLU A 74 -5.51 5.43 -6.04
N ILE A 75 -5.52 4.10 -5.91
CA ILE A 75 -6.08 3.40 -4.74
C ILE A 75 -5.30 3.78 -3.48
N PHE A 76 -3.96 3.69 -3.51
CA PHE A 76 -3.08 4.04 -2.40
C PHE A 76 -3.38 5.43 -1.85
N PHE A 77 -3.36 6.47 -2.69
CA PHE A 77 -3.69 7.85 -2.31
C PHE A 77 -5.16 8.06 -1.91
N THR A 78 -6.04 7.12 -2.24
CA THR A 78 -7.44 7.16 -1.79
C THR A 78 -7.60 6.66 -0.36
N ILE A 79 -6.83 5.68 0.08
CA ILE A 79 -7.10 4.93 1.33
C ILE A 79 -6.30 5.36 2.55
N HIS A 80 -5.27 6.19 2.38
CA HIS A 80 -4.49 6.75 3.49
C HIS A 80 -4.34 8.27 3.36
N ASN A 81 -3.78 8.93 4.37
CA ASN A 81 -3.47 10.35 4.31
C ASN A 81 -1.99 10.59 3.94
N PRO A 82 -1.69 11.04 2.71
CA PRO A 82 -0.31 11.22 2.26
C PRO A 82 0.33 12.53 2.72
N THR A 83 -0.35 13.34 3.54
CA THR A 83 0.13 14.67 3.97
C THR A 83 0.67 14.70 5.40
N THR A 84 0.50 13.61 6.15
CA THR A 84 0.99 13.50 7.53
C THR A 84 2.30 12.72 7.56
N LYS A 85 3.37 13.41 8.00
CA LYS A 85 4.69 12.80 8.13
C LYS A 85 4.70 11.81 9.30
N ASP A 86 5.27 10.63 9.08
CA ASP A 86 5.51 9.59 10.09
C ASP A 86 4.24 9.22 10.90
N GLN A 87 3.07 9.28 10.26
CA GLN A 87 1.78 9.03 10.92
C GLN A 87 0.68 8.71 9.92
N GLU A 88 -0.16 7.74 10.27
CA GLU A 88 -1.45 7.50 9.62
C GLU A 88 -2.56 7.38 10.67
N GLY A 89 -3.47 8.36 10.70
CA GLY A 89 -4.54 8.38 11.70
C GLY A 89 -4.01 8.39 13.14
N ALA A 90 -4.28 7.33 13.90
CA ALA A 90 -3.82 7.16 15.28
C ALA A 90 -2.49 6.41 15.39
N ASP A 91 -1.99 5.84 14.29
CA ASP A 91 -0.74 5.08 14.24
C ASP A 91 0.42 6.06 13.98
N VAL A 92 1.23 6.32 15.01
CA VAL A 92 2.29 7.33 15.01
C VAL A 92 3.66 6.68 15.09
N GLY A 93 4.54 7.04 14.15
CA GLY A 93 5.92 6.59 14.09
C GLY A 93 6.45 6.48 12.66
N PRO A 94 7.78 6.52 12.47
CA PRO A 94 8.40 6.47 11.15
C PRO A 94 8.12 5.16 10.38
N GLN A 95 7.71 4.11 11.09
CA GLN A 95 7.26 2.86 10.49
C GLN A 95 5.91 3.00 9.77
N TYR A 96 5.12 4.04 10.07
CA TYR A 96 3.81 4.30 9.48
C TYR A 96 3.83 5.41 8.43
N ARG A 97 5.02 5.89 8.04
CA ARG A 97 5.16 6.93 7.03
C ARG A 97 4.61 6.48 5.67
N SER A 98 4.17 7.46 4.88
CA SER A 98 3.78 7.23 3.49
C SER A 98 5.05 7.10 2.62
N ILE A 99 5.20 5.98 1.92
CA ILE A 99 6.34 5.68 1.06
C ILE A 99 5.94 4.78 -0.12
N ILE A 100 6.51 5.05 -1.29
CA ILE A 100 6.45 4.23 -2.50
C ILE A 100 7.87 3.75 -2.78
N LEU A 101 8.08 2.44 -2.79
CA LEU A 101 9.37 1.81 -3.09
C LEU A 101 9.34 1.27 -4.51
N HIS A 102 9.95 2.02 -5.44
CA HIS A 102 9.88 1.72 -6.87
C HIS A 102 10.86 0.61 -7.26
N HIS A 103 10.41 -0.29 -8.14
CA HIS A 103 11.19 -1.45 -8.63
C HIS A 103 12.02 -1.12 -9.88
N ASP A 104 11.64 -0.08 -10.61
CA ASP A 104 12.29 0.41 -11.83
C ASP A 104 12.05 1.92 -12.03
N ASP A 105 12.65 2.49 -13.07
CA ASP A 105 12.50 3.91 -13.41
C ASP A 105 11.08 4.28 -13.87
N GLU A 106 10.36 3.35 -14.52
CA GLU A 106 8.99 3.60 -14.99
C GLU A 106 8.03 3.78 -13.79
N GLN A 107 8.16 2.96 -12.77
CA GLN A 107 7.41 3.12 -11.52
C GLN A 107 7.72 4.44 -10.82
N ARG A 108 8.99 4.88 -10.81
CA ARG A 108 9.37 6.18 -10.26
C ARG A 108 8.65 7.31 -10.99
N GLU A 109 8.75 7.34 -12.32
CA GLU A 109 8.13 8.39 -13.15
C GLU A 109 6.60 8.43 -12.99
N ILE A 110 5.94 7.27 -12.92
CA ILE A 110 4.50 7.20 -12.70
C ILE A 110 4.12 7.72 -11.30
N ALA A 111 4.90 7.37 -10.27
CA ALA A 111 4.63 7.81 -8.90
C ALA A 111 4.81 9.32 -8.74
N GLU A 112 5.94 9.85 -9.18
CA GLU A 112 6.25 11.29 -9.14
C GLU A 112 5.21 12.09 -9.95
N GLY A 113 4.93 11.67 -11.19
CA GLY A 113 3.95 12.34 -12.04
C GLY A 113 2.52 12.30 -11.48
N LEU A 114 2.15 11.23 -10.74
CA LEU A 114 0.86 11.18 -10.05
C LEU A 114 0.83 12.15 -8.86
N ILE A 115 1.89 12.21 -8.05
CA ILE A 115 2.00 13.16 -6.93
C ILE A 115 1.86 14.58 -7.45
N GLU A 116 2.65 14.97 -8.46
CA GLU A 116 2.58 16.30 -9.08
C GLU A 116 1.16 16.63 -9.57
N ARG A 117 0.48 15.67 -10.21
CA ARG A 117 -0.90 15.85 -10.67
C ARG A 117 -1.87 16.03 -9.50
N LEU A 118 -1.72 15.29 -8.40
CA LEU A 118 -2.59 15.40 -7.24
C LEU A 118 -2.41 16.76 -6.54
N GLU A 119 -1.18 17.24 -6.44
CA GLU A 119 -0.85 18.56 -5.89
C GLU A 119 -1.36 19.69 -6.78
N ALA A 120 -1.12 19.63 -8.09
CA ALA A 120 -1.59 20.63 -9.04
C ALA A 120 -3.12 20.77 -9.06
N ASN A 121 -3.84 19.68 -8.79
CA ASN A 121 -5.30 19.67 -8.70
C ASN A 121 -5.83 20.02 -7.30
N GLY A 122 -4.97 20.26 -6.31
CA GLY A 122 -5.37 20.57 -4.94
C GLY A 122 -6.21 19.47 -4.31
N VAL A 123 -5.93 18.20 -4.62
CA VAL A 123 -6.71 17.05 -4.13
C VAL A 123 -6.62 16.95 -2.60
N PHE A 124 -5.46 17.30 -2.04
CA PHE A 124 -5.22 17.37 -0.61
C PHE A 124 -5.09 18.82 -0.17
N GLY A 125 -5.50 19.10 1.08
CA GLY A 125 -5.42 20.45 1.65
C GLY A 125 -4.00 20.88 2.03
N ASP A 126 -3.10 19.92 2.20
CA ASP A 126 -1.70 20.09 2.56
C ASP A 126 -0.79 19.40 1.52
N PRO A 127 0.51 19.77 1.42
CA PRO A 127 1.46 19.12 0.52
C PRO A 127 1.59 17.61 0.78
N ILE A 128 1.85 16.85 -0.30
CA ILE A 128 2.09 15.41 -0.18
C ILE A 128 3.51 15.20 0.36
N VAL A 129 3.64 14.38 1.40
CA VAL A 129 4.92 14.02 2.04
C VAL A 129 5.34 12.58 1.77
N THR A 130 4.63 11.89 0.87
CA THR A 130 4.96 10.53 0.43
C THR A 130 6.37 10.47 -0.15
N GLU A 131 7.21 9.61 0.42
CA GLU A 131 8.55 9.33 -0.10
C GLU A 131 8.45 8.49 -1.39
N VAL A 132 9.29 8.75 -2.38
CA VAL A 132 9.46 7.92 -3.59
C VAL A 132 10.93 7.53 -3.67
N GLU A 133 11.22 6.28 -3.32
CA GLU A 133 12.59 5.78 -3.14
C GLU A 133 12.77 4.44 -3.86
N PRO A 134 13.97 4.06 -4.29
CA PRO A 134 14.20 2.75 -4.90
C PRO A 134 14.04 1.65 -3.85
N LEU A 135 13.43 0.53 -4.25
CA LEU A 135 13.43 -0.67 -3.41
C LEU A 135 14.84 -1.29 -3.38
N ASP A 136 15.47 -1.31 -2.21
CA ASP A 136 16.72 -2.05 -1.98
C ASP A 136 16.44 -3.50 -1.54
N THR A 137 15.90 -3.68 -0.33
CA THR A 137 15.54 -4.99 0.21
C THR A 137 14.17 -4.97 0.86
N PHE A 138 13.37 -6.01 0.59
CA PHE A 138 12.11 -6.29 1.24
C PHE A 138 12.28 -7.46 2.22
N TYR A 139 11.81 -7.27 3.47
CA TYR A 139 11.77 -8.32 4.48
C TYR A 139 10.32 -8.68 4.78
N GLU A 140 9.94 -9.92 4.49
CA GLU A 140 8.62 -10.45 4.83
C GLU A 140 8.40 -10.41 6.36
N ALA A 141 7.21 -9.95 6.77
CA ALA A 141 6.80 -9.94 8.18
C ALA A 141 6.39 -11.35 8.64
N GLU A 142 6.40 -11.59 9.96
CA GLU A 142 6.08 -12.92 10.50
C GLU A 142 4.65 -13.37 10.11
N ASP A 143 4.44 -14.66 9.84
CA ASP A 143 3.18 -15.25 9.32
C ASP A 143 1.89 -14.77 9.99
N LYS A 144 1.97 -14.45 11.29
CA LYS A 144 0.82 -13.93 12.07
C LYS A 144 0.33 -12.55 11.59
N HIS A 145 1.14 -11.83 10.83
CA HIS A 145 0.83 -10.52 10.27
C HIS A 145 0.21 -10.58 8.88
N GLN A 146 0.37 -11.70 8.17
CA GLN A 146 -0.27 -11.92 6.87
C GLN A 146 -1.77 -12.20 7.06
N ASP A 147 -2.60 -11.86 6.07
CA ASP A 147 -4.08 -11.98 6.03
C ASP A 147 -4.76 -11.60 7.36
N TYR A 148 -4.24 -10.57 8.03
CA TYR A 148 -4.62 -10.32 9.43
C TYR A 148 -6.09 -9.95 9.54
N TYR A 149 -6.59 -9.14 8.61
CA TYR A 149 -8.00 -8.71 8.57
C TYR A 149 -8.94 -9.89 8.34
N GLU A 150 -8.64 -10.77 7.38
CA GLU A 150 -9.45 -11.96 7.09
C GLU A 150 -9.52 -12.91 8.29
N ARG A 151 -8.39 -13.10 8.99
CA ARG A 151 -8.33 -13.99 10.16
C ARG A 151 -8.95 -13.36 11.41
N ASN A 152 -9.04 -12.03 11.48
CA ASN A 152 -9.44 -11.30 12.69
C ASN A 152 -10.50 -10.21 12.44
N PRO A 153 -11.59 -10.48 11.69
CA PRO A 153 -12.50 -9.43 11.23
C PRO A 153 -13.25 -8.76 12.38
N ALA A 154 -13.48 -9.47 13.49
CA ALA A 154 -14.20 -8.95 14.66
C ALA A 154 -13.32 -8.10 15.59
N GLN A 155 -12.00 -7.97 15.33
CA GLN A 155 -11.15 -7.14 16.18
C GLN A 155 -11.57 -5.67 16.10
N PRO A 156 -11.55 -4.93 17.23
CA PRO A 156 -11.95 -3.53 17.24
C PRO A 156 -11.18 -2.67 16.23
N TYR A 157 -9.88 -2.91 16.07
CA TYR A 157 -9.04 -2.21 15.11
C TYR A 157 -9.49 -2.47 13.66
N CYS A 158 -9.79 -3.73 13.32
CA CYS A 158 -10.33 -4.09 12.01
C CYS A 158 -11.62 -3.34 11.72
N GLN A 159 -12.55 -3.31 12.67
CA GLN A 159 -13.85 -2.65 12.49
C GLN A 159 -13.77 -1.12 12.42
N SER A 160 -12.88 -0.49 13.20
CA SER A 160 -12.80 0.97 13.30
C SER A 160 -11.83 1.61 12.31
N VAL A 161 -10.81 0.88 11.86
CA VAL A 161 -9.74 1.42 11.00
C VAL A 161 -9.76 0.79 9.61
N ILE A 162 -9.80 -0.55 9.53
CA ILE A 162 -9.67 -1.28 8.25
C ILE A 162 -10.99 -1.24 7.46
N SER A 163 -12.12 -1.61 8.08
CA SER A 163 -13.42 -1.66 7.42
C SER A 163 -13.81 -0.34 6.74
N PRO A 164 -13.58 0.86 7.33
CA PRO A 164 -13.83 2.12 6.64
C PRO A 164 -12.95 2.35 5.40
N LYS A 165 -11.68 1.89 5.41
CA LYS A 165 -10.77 1.99 4.26
C LYS A 165 -11.24 1.08 3.12
N VAL A 166 -11.62 -0.17 3.43
CA VAL A 166 -12.22 -1.11 2.47
C VAL A 166 -13.54 -0.56 1.90
N ALA A 167 -14.40 0.02 2.74
CA ALA A 167 -15.63 0.66 2.26
C ALA A 167 -15.36 1.86 1.34
N LYS A 168 -14.30 2.63 1.61
CA LYS A 168 -13.86 3.76 0.78
C LYS A 168 -13.34 3.28 -0.58
N LEU A 169 -12.57 2.19 -0.63
CA LEU A 169 -12.18 1.50 -1.87
C LEU A 169 -13.43 1.15 -2.68
N ARG A 170 -14.34 0.36 -2.11
CA ARG A 170 -15.55 -0.11 -2.80
C ARG A 170 -16.40 1.03 -3.37
N LYS A 171 -16.44 2.17 -2.67
CA LYS A 171 -17.19 3.35 -3.11
C LYS A 171 -16.53 4.11 -4.26
N LYS A 172 -15.20 4.20 -4.26
CA LYS A 172 -14.45 5.08 -5.19
C LYS A 172 -13.82 4.36 -6.38
N HIS A 173 -13.61 3.05 -6.26
CA HIS A 173 -12.88 2.21 -7.22
C HIS A 173 -13.65 0.91 -7.52
N ALA A 174 -14.97 0.98 -7.62
CA ALA A 174 -15.84 -0.19 -7.82
C ALA A 174 -15.50 -0.99 -9.08
N ASP A 175 -15.06 -0.30 -10.14
CA ASP A 175 -14.62 -0.87 -11.42
C ASP A 175 -13.31 -1.67 -11.34
N LYS A 176 -12.56 -1.49 -10.25
CA LYS A 176 -11.29 -2.17 -9.97
C LYS A 176 -11.44 -3.36 -9.02
N LEU A 177 -12.67 -3.71 -8.61
CA LEU A 177 -12.90 -4.82 -7.69
C LEU A 177 -12.94 -6.17 -8.42
N GLN A 178 -12.45 -7.21 -7.74
CA GLN A 178 -12.53 -8.58 -8.23
C GLN A 178 -13.95 -8.95 -8.68
N GLY A 179 -14.06 -9.51 -9.88
CA GLY A 179 -15.34 -9.94 -10.45
C GLY A 179 -16.22 -8.82 -11.02
N GLN A 180 -15.78 -7.56 -10.97
CA GLN A 180 -16.46 -6.41 -11.60
C GLN A 180 -15.76 -5.90 -12.86
N SER A 181 -14.49 -6.27 -13.11
CA SER A 181 -13.84 -5.93 -14.38
C SER A 181 -14.44 -6.76 -15.54
N PRO A 182 -14.67 -6.15 -16.71
CA PRO A 182 -15.19 -6.87 -17.86
C PRO A 182 -14.21 -7.96 -18.26
N ARG A 183 -14.56 -9.23 -17.99
CA ARG A 183 -13.81 -10.38 -18.50
C ARG A 183 -13.65 -10.23 -20.01
N PRO A 184 -12.44 -10.36 -20.57
CA PRO A 184 -12.29 -10.41 -22.01
C PRO A 184 -13.16 -11.55 -22.53
N ALA A 185 -14.01 -11.26 -23.52
CA ALA A 185 -14.81 -12.28 -24.17
C ALA A 185 -13.87 -13.35 -24.74
N SER A 186 -14.07 -14.59 -24.30
CA SER A 186 -13.39 -15.79 -24.81
C SER A 186 -13.58 -15.98 -26.30
#